data_AF-A0A9D7K2W9-F1
#
_entry.id   AF-A0A9D7K2W9-F1
#
_cell.length_a   1.000
_cell.length_b   1.000
_cell.length_c   1.000
_cell.angle_alpha   90.00
_cell.angle_beta   90.00
_cell.angle_gamma   90.00
#
_symmetry.space_group_name_H-M   'P 1'
#
loop_
_entity.id
_entity.type
_entity.pdbx_description
1 polymer ?
#
loop_
_entity_poly.entity_id
_entity_poly.type
_entity_poly.pdbx_seq_one_letter_code
_entity_poly.pdbx_strand_id
1 'polypeptide(L)'
;MTEPSTALSICRNRTQILRLLWLILFAVYALFAYQLWDGYHDELDTRLINFDELSSLRVLDAEGRRLYASNTKTAWQTTIGDRAFFRERRDNAKAGLVVSEVFASDDRTSTYLILAR
;
A
#
# COMPACT_ATOMS: atom_id res chain seq x y z
N MET A 1 63.41 10.91 -18.29
CA MET A 1 62.78 9.59 -18.06
C MET A 1 61.83 9.73 -16.88
N THR A 2 60.55 10.02 -17.13
CA THR A 2 59.52 10.11 -16.08
C THR A 2 58.21 9.53 -16.62
N GLU A 3 57.94 8.31 -16.14
CA GLU A 3 56.66 7.67 -15.85
C GLU A 3 55.46 7.74 -16.82
N PRO A 4 55.19 6.64 -17.57
CA PRO A 4 53.87 6.35 -18.14
C PRO A 4 52.86 5.79 -17.11
N SER A 5 53.26 5.60 -15.85
CA SER A 5 52.48 4.90 -14.81
C SER A 5 51.36 5.75 -14.19
N THR A 6 51.53 7.07 -14.13
CA THR A 6 50.59 8.03 -13.52
C THR A 6 49.36 8.31 -14.39
N ALA A 7 49.48 8.26 -15.72
CA ALA A 7 48.35 8.54 -16.62
C ALA A 7 47.27 7.43 -16.61
N LEU A 8 47.69 6.17 -16.45
CA LEU A 8 46.80 5.01 -16.40
C LEU A 8 46.02 4.90 -15.09
N SER A 9 46.61 5.32 -13.96
CA SER A 9 45.92 5.31 -12.66
C SER A 9 44.80 6.36 -12.60
N ILE A 10 45.01 7.54 -13.17
CA ILE A 10 44.04 8.64 -13.19
C ILE A 10 42.80 8.29 -14.04
N CYS A 11 42.98 7.66 -15.21
CA CYS A 11 41.86 7.25 -16.06
C CYS A 11 41.02 6.13 -15.44
N ARG A 12 41.65 5.12 -14.82
CA ARG A 12 40.99 4.02 -14.12
C ARG A 12 40.20 4.51 -12.91
N ASN A 13 40.75 5.49 -12.18
CA ASN A 13 40.08 6.07 -11.02
C ASN A 13 38.85 6.92 -11.41
N ARG A 14 38.93 7.66 -12.52
CA ARG A 14 37.81 8.48 -13.02
C ARG A 14 36.62 7.63 -13.46
N THR A 15 36.85 6.47 -14.08
CA THR A 15 35.76 5.53 -14.42
C THR A 15 35.16 4.87 -13.18
N GLN A 16 35.96 4.59 -12.16
CA GLN A 16 35.46 4.05 -10.88
C GLN A 16 34.62 5.09 -10.12
N ILE A 17 35.04 6.35 -10.07
CA ILE A 17 34.29 7.43 -9.44
C ILE A 17 32.94 7.63 -10.13
N LEU A 18 32.90 7.64 -11.47
CA LEU A 18 31.64 7.77 -12.22
C LEU A 18 30.70 6.59 -11.96
N ARG A 19 31.22 5.37 -11.85
CA ARG A 19 30.42 4.18 -11.51
C ARG A 19 29.85 4.27 -10.10
N LEU A 20 30.65 4.70 -9.12
CA LEU A 20 30.19 4.87 -7.73
C LEU A 20 29.13 5.97 -7.62
N LEU A 21 29.30 7.09 -8.32
CA LEU A 21 28.30 8.15 -8.38
C LEU A 21 26.98 7.65 -8.98
N TRP A 22 27.05 6.85 -10.04
CA TRP A 22 25.87 6.24 -10.64
C TRP A 22 25.17 5.27 -9.69
N LEU A 23 25.92 4.44 -8.96
CA LEU A 23 25.36 3.51 -7.97
C LEU A 23 24.71 4.25 -6.80
N ILE A 24 25.32 5.32 -6.32
CA ILE A 24 24.75 6.16 -5.26
C ILE A 24 23.47 6.82 -5.75
N LEU A 25 23.48 7.43 -6.94
CA LEU A 25 22.30 8.05 -7.53
C LEU A 25 21.17 7.03 -7.71
N PHE A 26 21.49 5.84 -8.20
CA PHE A 26 20.53 4.75 -8.37
C PHE A 26 19.97 4.26 -7.03
N ALA A 27 20.81 4.12 -6.01
CA ALA A 27 20.38 3.73 -4.67
C ALA A 27 19.45 4.78 -4.05
N VAL A 28 19.77 6.07 -4.20
CA VAL A 28 18.91 7.17 -3.75
C VAL A 28 17.58 7.18 -4.51
N TYR A 29 17.61 6.98 -5.83
CA TYR A 29 16.39 6.89 -6.64
C TYR A 29 15.52 5.69 -6.24
N ALA A 30 16.13 4.52 -6.03
CA ALA A 30 15.42 3.32 -5.59
C ALA A 30 14.82 3.49 -4.18
N LEU A 31 15.56 4.13 -3.27
CA LEU A 31 15.06 4.44 -1.93
C LEU A 31 13.88 5.42 -1.99
N PHE A 32 13.98 6.46 -2.83
CA PHE A 32 12.90 7.43 -3.00
C PHE A 32 11.68 6.78 -3.66
N ALA A 33 11.86 5.93 -4.66
CA ALA A 33 10.79 5.16 -5.29
C ALA A 33 10.10 4.22 -4.29
N TYR A 34 10.87 3.60 -3.39
CA TYR A 34 10.35 2.77 -2.31
C TYR A 34 9.52 3.59 -1.31
N GLN A 35 10.04 4.74 -0.87
CA GLN A 35 9.31 5.68 0.00
C GLN A 35 8.03 6.21 -0.65
N LEU A 36 8.06 6.50 -1.95
CA LEU A 36 6.92 6.99 -2.70
C LEU A 36 5.85 5.91 -2.93
N TRP A 37 6.27 4.64 -3.03
CA TRP A 37 5.38 3.48 -3.08
C TRP A 37 4.66 3.27 -1.74
N ASP A 38 5.38 3.39 -0.62
CA ASP A 38 4.79 3.30 0.72
C ASP A 38 3.83 4.47 1.01
N GLY A 39 4.19 5.70 0.61
CA GLY A 39 3.37 6.91 0.87
C GLY A 39 2.06 6.99 0.07
N TYR A 40 1.87 6.19 -0.98
CA TYR A 40 0.61 6.19 -1.74
C TYR A 40 -0.57 5.57 -0.95
N HIS A 41 -0.31 4.85 0.14
CA HIS A 41 -1.36 4.33 1.03
C HIS A 41 -1.79 5.32 2.12
N ASP A 42 -1.13 6.48 2.23
CA ASP A 42 -1.34 7.39 3.35
C ASP A 42 -2.71 8.07 3.35
N GLU A 43 -3.43 8.25 2.24
CA GLU A 43 -4.70 9.01 2.31
C GLU A 43 -5.81 8.24 3.03
N LEU A 44 -5.91 6.92 2.84
CA LEU A 44 -6.84 6.09 3.60
C LEU A 44 -6.36 5.87 5.04
N ASP A 45 -5.06 5.68 5.24
CA ASP A 45 -4.48 5.49 6.57
C ASP A 45 -4.59 6.79 7.41
N THR A 46 -4.38 7.97 6.81
CA THR A 46 -4.55 9.28 7.47
C THR A 46 -5.99 9.54 7.89
N ARG A 47 -6.98 9.10 7.08
CA ARG A 47 -8.39 9.19 7.49
C ARG A 47 -8.74 8.19 8.59
N LEU A 48 -8.07 7.03 8.64
CA LEU A 48 -8.23 6.04 9.70
C LEU A 48 -7.71 6.57 11.06
N ILE A 49 -6.61 7.34 11.07
CA ILE A 49 -6.03 7.92 12.29
C ILE A 49 -7.02 8.79 13.08
N ASN A 50 -8.07 9.32 12.44
CA ASN A 50 -9.05 10.18 13.11
C ASN A 50 -10.23 9.42 13.76
N PHE A 51 -10.29 8.09 13.63
CA PHE A 51 -11.38 7.27 14.17
C PHE A 51 -10.83 6.02 14.85
N ASP A 52 -10.64 6.10 16.17
CA ASP A 52 -10.15 4.98 16.99
C ASP A 52 -11.08 3.76 16.92
N GLU A 53 -12.36 3.96 16.59
CA GLU A 53 -13.36 2.90 16.46
C GLU A 53 -13.27 2.12 15.12
N LEU A 54 -12.54 2.64 14.13
CA LEU A 54 -12.39 2.01 12.82
C LEU A 54 -11.10 1.19 12.75
N SER A 55 -11.24 -0.13 12.57
CA SER A 55 -10.10 -1.04 12.43
C SER A 55 -9.54 -1.10 10.99
N SER A 56 -10.36 -0.81 9.98
CA SER A 56 -9.94 -0.69 8.59
C SER A 56 -10.99 0.01 7.72
N LEU A 57 -10.54 0.63 6.63
CA LEU A 57 -11.32 1.25 5.57
C LEU A 57 -10.99 0.54 4.27
N ARG A 58 -11.99 0.25 3.44
CA ARG A 58 -11.80 -0.45 2.17
C ARG A 58 -12.65 0.18 1.08
N VAL A 59 -12.11 0.26 -0.12
CA VAL A 59 -12.83 0.63 -1.35
C VAL A 59 -12.96 -0.60 -2.21
N LEU A 60 -14.17 -0.86 -2.69
CA LEU A 60 -14.51 -2.04 -3.46
C LEU A 60 -15.09 -1.64 -4.82
N ASP A 61 -14.93 -2.49 -5.83
CA ASP A 61 -15.62 -2.36 -7.11
C ASP A 61 -17.06 -2.89 -7.05
N ALA A 62 -17.77 -2.82 -8.17
CA ALA A 62 -19.17 -3.25 -8.29
C ALA A 62 -19.36 -4.76 -8.07
N GLU A 63 -18.30 -5.55 -8.27
CA GLU A 63 -18.27 -6.99 -8.04
C GLU A 63 -17.88 -7.36 -6.60
N GLY A 64 -17.59 -6.37 -5.75
CA GLY A 64 -17.18 -6.59 -4.37
C GLY A 64 -15.72 -7.05 -4.25
N ARG A 65 -14.90 -6.79 -5.27
CA ARG A 65 -13.44 -6.97 -5.23
C ARG A 65 -12.81 -5.72 -4.63
N ARG A 66 -11.77 -5.91 -3.84
CA ARG A 66 -11.08 -4.82 -3.17
C ARG A 66 -10.18 -4.06 -4.15
N LEU A 67 -10.42 -2.75 -4.26
CA LEU A 67 -9.56 -1.80 -4.96
C LEU A 67 -8.51 -1.22 -3.99
N TYR A 68 -8.92 -0.85 -2.77
CA TYR A 68 -8.04 -0.26 -1.76
C TYR A 68 -8.39 -0.77 -0.35
N ALA A 69 -7.42 -0.82 0.55
CA ALA A 69 -7.64 -1.02 1.98
C ALA A 69 -6.59 -0.28 2.82
N SER A 70 -7.03 0.34 3.92
CA SER A 70 -6.12 0.78 4.98
C SER A 70 -5.64 -0.43 5.79
N ASN A 71 -4.40 -0.37 6.24
CA ASN A 71 -3.69 -1.41 7.01
C ASN A 71 -3.79 -2.84 6.42
N THR A 72 -2.70 -3.27 5.77
CA THR A 72 -2.60 -4.56 5.06
C THR A 72 -2.65 -5.81 5.97
N LYS A 73 -2.60 -5.67 7.29
CA LYS A 73 -2.38 -6.81 8.21
C LYS A 73 -3.59 -7.73 8.46
N THR A 74 -4.82 -7.34 8.11
CA THR A 74 -6.01 -8.12 8.54
C THR A 74 -7.02 -8.44 7.44
N ALA A 75 -6.64 -8.30 6.18
CA ALA A 75 -7.62 -8.30 5.09
C ALA A 75 -7.41 -9.46 4.12
N TRP A 76 -7.89 -10.65 4.51
CA TRP A 76 -8.13 -11.77 3.60
C TRP A 76 -8.86 -11.28 2.34
N GLN A 77 -8.40 -11.74 1.18
CA GLN A 77 -8.94 -11.48 -0.15
C GLN A 77 -10.28 -12.20 -0.38
N THR A 78 -11.17 -12.21 0.61
CA THR A 78 -12.52 -12.71 0.41
C THR A 78 -13.28 -11.68 -0.41
N THR A 79 -13.61 -12.04 -1.65
CA THR A 79 -14.60 -11.32 -2.46
C THR A 79 -15.89 -11.24 -1.67
N ILE A 80 -16.40 -10.03 -1.44
CA ILE A 80 -17.62 -9.85 -0.65
C ILE A 80 -18.87 -9.65 -1.50
N GLY A 81 -18.77 -9.83 -2.82
CA GLY A 81 -19.88 -9.66 -3.76
C GLY A 81 -21.13 -10.48 -3.41
N ASP A 82 -20.94 -11.63 -2.77
CA ASP A 82 -22.02 -12.52 -2.34
C ASP A 82 -22.58 -12.21 -0.95
N ARG A 83 -22.04 -11.20 -0.25
CA ARG A 83 -22.53 -10.82 1.08
C ARG A 83 -23.82 -10.01 0.97
N ALA A 84 -24.78 -10.31 1.86
CA ALA A 84 -26.10 -9.70 1.84
C ALA A 84 -26.05 -8.18 1.94
N PHE A 85 -25.25 -7.65 2.89
CA PHE A 85 -25.08 -6.20 3.08
C PHE A 85 -24.50 -5.49 1.84
N PHE A 86 -23.60 -6.16 1.11
CA PHE A 86 -23.00 -5.61 -0.09
C PHE A 86 -24.00 -5.57 -1.24
N ARG A 87 -24.75 -6.67 -1.46
CA ARG A 87 -25.82 -6.69 -2.46
C ARG A 87 -26.90 -5.66 -2.17
N GLU A 88 -27.32 -5.55 -0.90
CA GLU A 88 -28.30 -4.54 -0.49
C GLU A 88 -27.83 -3.14 -0.86
N ARG A 89 -26.59 -2.78 -0.54
CA ARG A 89 -26.04 -1.47 -0.89
C ARG A 89 -25.84 -1.28 -2.39
N ARG A 90 -25.40 -2.31 -3.11
CA ARG A 90 -25.16 -2.28 -4.56
C ARG A 90 -26.46 -2.12 -5.35
N ASP A 91 -27.47 -2.90 -4.98
CA ASP A 91 -28.72 -3.01 -5.73
C ASP A 91 -29.71 -1.88 -5.34
N ASN A 92 -29.51 -1.24 -4.18
CA ASN A 92 -30.30 -0.09 -3.73
C ASN A 92 -29.43 1.16 -3.48
N ALA A 93 -29.37 2.04 -4.47
CA ALA A 93 -28.65 3.32 -4.38
C ALA A 93 -29.16 4.26 -3.27
N LYS A 94 -30.36 4.04 -2.74
CA LYS A 94 -30.95 4.82 -1.64
C LYS A 94 -30.74 4.20 -0.26
N ALA A 95 -30.05 3.06 -0.15
CA ALA A 95 -29.88 2.32 1.10
C ALA A 95 -29.15 3.09 2.22
N GLY A 96 -28.52 4.23 1.90
CA GLY A 96 -27.81 5.03 2.90
C GLY A 96 -26.62 4.25 3.48
N LEU A 97 -26.49 4.26 4.80
CA LEU A 97 -25.48 3.47 5.51
C LEU A 97 -26.05 2.07 5.79
N VAL A 98 -25.38 1.02 5.31
CA VAL A 98 -25.74 -0.37 5.54
C VAL A 98 -24.77 -0.99 6.53
N VAL A 99 -25.31 -1.71 7.52
CA VAL A 99 -24.53 -2.39 8.56
C VAL A 99 -24.58 -3.90 8.32
N SER A 100 -23.43 -4.56 8.32
CA SER A 100 -23.37 -6.01 8.16
C SER A 100 -23.82 -6.76 9.42
N GLU A 101 -24.01 -8.07 9.27
CA GLU A 101 -23.93 -8.98 10.40
C GLU A 101 -22.55 -8.92 11.08
N VAL A 102 -22.48 -9.49 12.28
CA VAL A 102 -21.25 -9.57 13.06
C VAL A 102 -20.40 -10.73 12.58
N PHE A 103 -19.15 -10.45 12.20
CA PHE A 103 -18.17 -11.44 11.79
C PHE A 103 -17.19 -11.73 12.93
N ALA A 104 -16.77 -12.98 13.04
CA ALA A 104 -15.60 -13.36 13.83
C ALA A 104 -14.37 -13.41 12.92
N SER A 105 -13.23 -12.93 13.43
CA SER A 105 -11.94 -13.14 12.78
C SER A 105 -11.61 -14.64 12.69
N ASP A 106 -10.76 -15.02 11.75
CA ASP A 106 -10.39 -16.43 11.53
C ASP A 106 -9.72 -17.06 12.76
N ASP A 107 -8.95 -16.26 13.51
CA ASP A 107 -8.35 -16.65 14.78
C ASP A 107 -9.32 -16.58 15.98
N ARG A 108 -10.58 -16.16 15.74
CA ARG A 108 -11.67 -15.97 16.71
C ARG A 108 -11.30 -15.05 17.89
N THR A 109 -10.23 -14.28 17.77
CA THR A 109 -9.79 -13.35 18.83
C THR A 109 -10.60 -12.05 18.80
N SER A 110 -11.17 -11.73 17.64
CA SER A 110 -11.76 -10.43 17.37
C SER A 110 -13.10 -10.59 16.67
N THR A 111 -14.03 -9.74 17.04
CA THR A 111 -15.35 -9.67 16.43
C THR A 111 -15.51 -8.30 15.81
N TYR A 112 -16.00 -8.25 14.57
CA TYR A 112 -16.11 -7.00 13.82
C TYR A 112 -17.40 -6.94 13.01
N LEU A 113 -17.83 -5.72 12.69
CA LEU A 113 -18.92 -5.44 11.77
C LEU A 113 -18.39 -4.52 10.68
N ILE A 114 -19.08 -4.50 9.54
CA ILE A 114 -18.72 -3.69 8.38
C ILE A 114 -19.82 -2.64 8.20
N LEU A 115 -19.39 -1.40 8.07
CA LEU A 115 -20.23 -0.28 7.68
C LEU A 115 -19.98 -0.01 6.19
N ALA A 116 -21.02 -0.12 5.37
CA ALA A 116 -20.96 0.09 3.93
C ALA A 116 -21.74 1.36 3.55
N ARG A 117 -21.11 2.21 2.73
CA ARG A 117 -21.71 3.44 2.24
C ARG A 117 -21.47 3.62 0.75
#